data_AF-A0A965A6V0-F1
#
_entry.id   AF-A0A965A6V0-F1
#
_cell.length_a   1.000
_cell.length_b   1.000
_cell.length_c   1.000
_cell.angle_alpha   90.00
_cell.angle_beta   90.00
_cell.angle_gamma   90.00
#
_symmetry.space_group_name_H-M   'P 1'
#
loop_
_entity.id
_entity.type
_entity.pdbx_description
1 polymer ?
#
loop_
_entity_poly.entity_id
_entity_poly.type
_entity_poly.pdbx_seq_one_letter_code
_entity_poly.pdbx_strand_id
1 'polypeptide(L)'
;MPDVSPTEAAQTYEVEAAFEAAMPTRELTLREAREWLEELCRAEDLDTPDLQVARLKPAFEAAALPDEWCLLVANMAPTQHTLLHELSHLACANRGHGREFRTQLVRYLRRWVSVDHAADLHARFMSAGLSVDPFAATR
;
A
#
# COMPACT_ATOMS: atom_id res chain seq x y z
N MET A 1 14.72 29.47 -11.37
CA MET A 1 14.17 28.62 -10.30
C MET A 1 14.17 27.22 -10.87
N PRO A 2 14.93 26.24 -10.34
CA PRO A 2 14.71 24.86 -10.75
C PRO A 2 13.28 24.50 -10.40
N ASP A 3 12.58 23.87 -11.35
CA ASP A 3 11.26 23.29 -11.15
C ASP A 3 11.40 22.18 -10.11
N VAL A 4 11.11 22.49 -8.84
CA VAL A 4 11.10 21.51 -7.74
C VAL A 4 9.74 20.82 -7.76
N SER A 5 9.41 20.20 -8.89
CA SER A 5 8.28 19.30 -8.96
C SER A 5 8.53 18.13 -8.00
N PRO A 6 7.58 17.79 -7.11
CA PRO A 6 7.75 16.69 -6.17
C PRO A 6 7.99 15.38 -6.93
N THR A 7 8.80 14.50 -6.35
CA THR A 7 9.07 13.19 -6.96
C THR A 7 7.79 12.37 -7.05
N GLU A 8 7.73 11.42 -7.98
CA GLU A 8 6.57 10.53 -8.13
C GLU A 8 6.23 9.80 -6.82
N ALA A 9 7.25 9.45 -6.03
CA ALA A 9 7.06 8.88 -4.69
C ALA A 9 6.44 9.88 -3.71
N ALA A 10 6.91 11.13 -3.67
CA ALA A 10 6.35 12.15 -2.78
C ALA A 10 4.87 12.44 -3.12
N GLN A 11 4.53 12.55 -4.41
CA GLN A 11 3.15 12.72 -4.85
C GLN A 11 2.28 11.49 -4.51
N THR A 12 2.84 10.29 -4.62
CA THR A 12 2.13 9.05 -4.26
C THR A 12 1.80 9.03 -2.76
N TYR A 13 2.76 9.35 -1.89
CA TYR A 13 2.53 9.47 -0.45
C TYR A 13 1.52 10.57 -0.11
N GLU A 14 1.56 11.73 -0.78
CA GLU A 14 0.58 12.80 -0.57
C GLU A 14 -0.85 12.34 -0.91
N VAL A 15 -1.01 11.60 -2.01
CA VAL A 15 -2.30 11.01 -2.40
C VAL A 15 -2.77 9.98 -1.37
N GLU A 16 -1.90 9.07 -0.95
CA GLU A 16 -2.21 8.03 0.05
C GLU A 16 -2.59 8.63 1.41
N ALA A 17 -1.86 9.65 1.87
CA ALA A 17 -2.19 10.36 3.11
C ALA A 17 -3.56 11.05 3.02
N ALA A 18 -3.87 11.69 1.88
CA ALA A 18 -5.17 12.31 1.66
C ALA A 18 -6.32 11.28 1.54
N PHE A 19 -6.02 10.08 1.02
CA PHE A 19 -6.93 8.94 0.96
C PHE A 19 -7.23 8.42 2.37
N GLU A 20 -6.22 8.06 3.17
CA GLU A 20 -6.41 7.53 4.53
C GLU A 20 -7.09 8.55 5.47
N ALA A 21 -6.83 9.85 5.30
CA ALA A 21 -7.53 10.88 6.05
C ALA A 21 -9.04 10.95 5.72
N ALA A 22 -9.44 10.60 4.49
CA ALA A 22 -10.82 10.68 4.02
C ALA A 22 -11.59 9.35 4.20
N MET A 23 -10.90 8.23 4.00
CA MET A 23 -11.45 6.87 4.04
C MET A 23 -10.49 5.96 4.84
N PRO A 24 -10.40 6.15 6.17
CA PRO A 24 -9.46 5.41 6.99
C PRO A 24 -9.77 3.91 6.94
N THR A 25 -8.74 3.10 6.72
CA THR A 25 -8.88 1.65 6.75
C THR A 25 -8.77 1.10 8.17
N ARG A 26 -9.19 -0.16 8.38
CA ARG A 26 -9.22 -0.76 9.73
C ARG A 26 -7.80 -0.93 10.28
N GLU A 27 -7.58 -0.54 11.53
CA GLU A 27 -6.40 -0.94 12.30
C GLU A 27 -6.49 -2.40 12.70
N LEU A 28 -5.41 -3.15 12.52
CA LEU A 28 -5.33 -4.57 12.86
C LEU A 28 -4.36 -4.77 14.02
N THR A 29 -4.73 -5.55 15.03
CA THR A 29 -3.73 -6.09 15.94
C THR A 29 -2.69 -6.90 15.16
N LEU A 30 -1.45 -7.02 15.65
CA LEU A 30 -0.43 -7.83 14.94
C LEU A 30 -0.89 -9.26 14.63
N ARG A 31 -1.70 -9.87 15.50
CA ARG A 31 -2.22 -11.21 15.25
C ARG A 31 -3.20 -11.20 14.07
N GLU A 32 -4.16 -10.29 14.06
CA GLU A 32 -5.09 -10.12 12.93
C GLU A 32 -4.34 -9.75 11.64
N ALA A 33 -3.31 -8.90 11.72
CA ALA A 33 -2.50 -8.52 10.58
C ALA A 33 -1.79 -9.74 9.96
N ARG A 34 -1.20 -10.63 10.77
CA ARG A 34 -0.59 -11.87 10.28
C ARG A 34 -1.60 -12.83 9.68
N GLU A 35 -2.71 -13.07 10.37
CA GLU A 35 -3.79 -13.94 9.88
C GLU A 35 -4.35 -13.43 8.54
N TRP A 36 -4.53 -12.11 8.43
CA TRP A 36 -5.02 -11.46 7.21
C TRP A 36 -4.01 -11.48 6.06
N LEU A 37 -2.72 -11.23 6.34
CA LEU A 37 -1.65 -11.33 5.34
C LEU A 37 -1.51 -12.76 4.81
N GLU A 38 -1.61 -13.77 5.66
CA GLU A 38 -1.55 -15.18 5.24
C GLU A 38 -2.71 -15.53 4.30
N GLU A 39 -3.94 -15.12 4.64
CA GLU A 39 -5.10 -15.34 3.78
C GLU A 39 -4.95 -14.62 2.43
N LEU A 40 -4.56 -13.34 2.48
CA LEU A 40 -4.37 -12.50 1.31
C LEU A 40 -3.29 -13.09 0.39
N CYS A 41 -2.07 -13.30 0.91
CA CYS A 41 -0.93 -13.78 0.13
C CYS A 41 -1.25 -15.14 -0.51
N ARG A 42 -1.86 -16.07 0.23
CA ARG A 42 -2.32 -17.35 -0.33
C ARG A 42 -3.30 -17.18 -1.50
N ALA A 43 -4.25 -16.25 -1.40
CA ALA A 43 -5.24 -16.02 -2.45
C ALA A 43 -4.72 -15.19 -3.64
N GLU A 44 -3.54 -14.59 -3.48
CA GLU A 44 -2.79 -13.84 -4.49
C GLU A 44 -1.61 -14.63 -5.07
N ASP A 45 -1.42 -15.89 -4.66
CA ASP A 45 -0.31 -16.75 -5.04
C ASP A 45 1.06 -16.12 -4.73
N LEU A 46 1.17 -15.53 -3.53
CA LEU A 46 2.38 -14.92 -2.99
C LEU A 46 2.84 -15.69 -1.74
N ASP A 47 4.15 -15.76 -1.56
CA ASP A 47 4.72 -16.16 -0.28
C ASP A 47 4.30 -15.14 0.79
N THR A 48 3.91 -15.62 1.98
CA THR A 48 3.52 -14.73 3.07
C THR A 48 4.78 -14.11 3.69
N PRO A 49 4.93 -12.76 3.70
CA PRO A 49 6.07 -12.15 4.34
C PRO A 49 6.00 -12.28 5.85
N ASP A 50 7.16 -12.33 6.52
CA ASP A 50 7.15 -12.13 7.97
C ASP A 50 6.71 -10.69 8.28
N LEU A 51 6.06 -10.50 9.42
CA LEU A 51 5.63 -9.20 9.91
C LEU A 51 6.37 -8.93 11.22
N GLN A 52 7.16 -7.87 11.33
CA GLN A 52 7.89 -7.56 12.55
C GLN A 52 7.63 -6.14 13.01
N VAL A 53 7.57 -5.96 14.33
CA VAL A 53 7.57 -4.63 14.91
C VAL A 53 9.01 -4.20 15.08
N ALA A 54 9.34 -3.03 14.53
CA ALA A 54 10.67 -2.46 14.62
C ALA A 54 10.59 -0.97 14.92
N ARG A 55 11.66 -0.44 15.52
CA ARG A 55 11.80 1.00 15.67
C ARG A 55 12.21 1.61 14.33
N LEU A 56 11.26 2.27 13.67
CA LEU A 56 11.50 3.00 12.43
C LEU A 56 11.86 4.47 12.70
N LYS A 57 12.34 5.17 11.67
CA LYS A 57 12.49 6.63 11.74
C LYS A 57 11.09 7.27 11.89
N PRO A 58 10.94 8.41 12.57
CA PRO A 58 9.62 8.99 12.87
C PRO A 58 8.70 9.26 11.68
N ALA A 59 9.25 9.35 10.46
CA ALA A 59 8.50 9.60 9.24
C ALA A 59 8.00 8.32 8.53
N PHE A 60 8.27 7.14 9.08
CA PHE A 60 7.92 5.85 8.46
C PHE A 60 7.03 5.04 9.41
N GLU A 61 5.86 4.67 8.91
CA GLU A 61 4.92 3.81 9.62
C GLU A 61 5.20 2.33 9.38
N ALA A 62 5.74 2.00 8.21
CA ALA A 62 6.16 0.67 7.84
C ALA A 62 7.31 0.71 6.83
N ALA A 63 7.86 -0.46 6.51
CA ALA A 63 8.83 -0.65 5.45
C ALA A 63 8.84 -2.11 4.96
N ALA A 64 8.83 -2.30 3.64
CA ALA A 64 9.13 -3.57 3.01
C ALA A 64 10.64 -3.82 2.95
N LEU A 65 11.05 -5.02 3.33
CA LEU A 65 12.40 -5.57 3.22
C LEU A 65 12.37 -6.75 2.23
N PRO A 66 12.59 -6.49 0.93
CA PRO A 66 12.36 -7.50 -0.09
C PRO A 66 13.34 -8.67 -0.08
N ASP A 67 14.57 -8.44 0.37
CA ASP A 67 15.62 -9.45 0.36
C ASP A 67 15.43 -10.46 1.52
N GLU A 68 14.74 -10.04 2.58
CA GLU A 68 14.31 -10.84 3.73
C GLU A 68 12.85 -11.31 3.63
N TRP A 69 12.12 -10.89 2.60
CA TRP A 69 10.68 -11.09 2.44
C TRP A 69 9.90 -10.76 3.72
N CYS A 70 10.13 -9.55 4.23
CA CYS A 70 9.65 -9.10 5.55
C CYS A 70 9.01 -7.72 5.47
N LEU A 71 7.98 -7.51 6.27
CA LEU A 71 7.34 -6.22 6.52
C LEU A 71 7.68 -5.76 7.93
N LEU A 72 8.27 -4.57 8.03
CA LEU A 72 8.45 -3.89 9.30
C LEU A 72 7.31 -2.91 9.54
N VAL A 73 6.75 -2.89 10.75
CA VAL A 73 5.78 -1.88 11.18
C VAL A 73 6.27 -1.16 12.44
N ALA A 74 6.02 0.15 12.51
CA ALA A 74 6.45 0.99 13.63
C ALA A 74 5.59 0.81 14.89
N ASN A 75 4.32 0.40 14.71
CA ASN A 75 3.34 0.28 15.77
C ASN A 75 2.74 -1.14 15.83
N MET A 76 2.03 -1.44 16.92
CA MET A 76 1.37 -2.74 17.16
C MET A 76 0.01 -2.87 16.46
N ALA A 77 -0.43 -1.83 15.75
CA ALA A 77 -1.76 -1.69 15.18
C ALA A 77 -1.71 -1.06 13.77
N PRO A 78 -1.01 -1.68 12.79
CA PRO A 78 -0.95 -1.13 11.43
C PRO A 78 -2.33 -1.14 10.78
N THR A 79 -2.61 -0.16 9.92
CA THR A 79 -3.83 -0.15 9.11
C THR A 79 -3.72 -1.16 7.98
N GLN A 80 -4.87 -1.59 7.46
CA GLN A 80 -4.90 -2.43 6.27
C GLN A 80 -4.18 -1.77 5.10
N HIS A 81 -4.37 -0.47 4.87
CA HIS A 81 -3.68 0.25 3.81
C HIS A 81 -2.16 0.26 3.97
N THR A 82 -1.64 0.53 5.18
CA THR A 82 -0.20 0.46 5.45
C THR A 82 0.37 -0.90 5.07
N LEU A 83 -0.32 -2.00 5.42
CA LEU A 83 0.12 -3.35 5.05
C LEU A 83 0.06 -3.61 3.54
N LEU A 84 -1.00 -3.13 2.86
CA LEU A 84 -1.15 -3.28 1.41
C LEU A 84 -0.13 -2.45 0.62
N HIS A 85 0.22 -1.27 1.13
CA HIS A 85 1.29 -0.43 0.60
C HIS A 85 2.60 -1.21 0.56
N GLU A 86 3.04 -1.71 1.72
CA GLU A 86 4.31 -2.43 1.79
C GLU A 86 4.28 -3.77 1.03
N LEU A 87 3.15 -4.48 1.06
CA LEU A 87 3.01 -5.69 0.27
C LEU A 87 3.06 -5.40 -1.24
N SER A 88 2.59 -4.23 -1.70
CA SER A 88 2.70 -3.82 -3.10
C SER A 88 4.16 -3.60 -3.50
N HIS A 89 5.02 -3.11 -2.59
CA HIS A 89 6.46 -3.05 -2.84
C HIS A 89 7.08 -4.43 -3.03
N LEU A 90 6.65 -5.44 -2.25
CA LEU A 90 7.14 -6.81 -2.38
C LEU A 90 6.63 -7.49 -3.67
N ALA A 91 5.39 -7.24 -4.05
CA ALA A 91 4.76 -7.87 -5.21
C ALA A 91 5.23 -7.30 -6.56
N CYS A 92 5.71 -6.05 -6.60
CA CYS A 92 6.12 -5.39 -7.84
C CYS A 92 7.62 -5.52 -8.12
N ALA A 93 7.98 -5.71 -9.40
CA ALA A 93 9.37 -5.93 -9.78
C ALA A 93 10.26 -4.70 -9.56
N ASN A 94 9.72 -3.49 -9.81
CA ASN A 94 10.48 -2.25 -9.72
C ASN A 94 10.65 -1.72 -8.27
N ARG A 95 9.94 -2.30 -7.29
CA ARG A 95 9.98 -1.95 -5.85
C ARG A 95 9.76 -0.47 -5.49
N GLY A 96 9.55 0.42 -6.47
CA GLY A 96 9.28 1.85 -6.29
C GLY A 96 7.81 2.21 -6.46
N HIS A 97 7.49 3.49 -6.38
CA HIS A 97 6.11 4.01 -6.42
C HIS A 97 5.63 4.29 -7.85
N GLY A 98 6.03 3.47 -8.83
CA GLY A 98 5.64 3.65 -10.23
C GLY A 98 4.19 3.23 -10.51
N ARG A 99 3.80 3.27 -11.79
CA ARG A 99 2.46 2.81 -12.25
C ARG A 99 2.12 1.40 -11.77
N GLU A 100 3.07 0.46 -11.88
CA GLU A 100 2.89 -0.93 -11.45
C GLU A 100 2.45 -1.02 -9.98
N PHE A 101 3.15 -0.32 -9.09
CA PHE A 101 2.85 -0.23 -7.67
C PHE A 101 1.46 0.34 -7.41
N ARG A 102 1.15 1.51 -7.99
CA ARG A 102 -0.16 2.15 -7.78
C ARG A 102 -1.33 1.29 -8.26
N THR A 103 -1.15 0.63 -9.41
CA THR A 103 -2.12 -0.34 -9.92
C THR A 103 -2.31 -1.51 -8.96
N GLN A 104 -1.22 -2.06 -8.44
CA GLN A 104 -1.27 -3.19 -7.51
C GLN A 104 -1.93 -2.80 -6.17
N LEU A 105 -1.63 -1.62 -5.64
CA LEU A 105 -2.25 -1.11 -4.42
C LEU A 105 -3.77 -0.93 -4.58
N VAL A 106 -4.22 -0.31 -5.68
CA VAL A 106 -5.65 -0.16 -6.00
C VAL A 106 -6.32 -1.54 -6.15
N ARG A 107 -5.65 -2.50 -6.80
CA ARG A 107 -6.14 -3.89 -6.95
C ARG A 107 -6.33 -4.56 -5.59
N TYR A 108 -5.36 -4.42 -4.69
CA TYR A 108 -5.46 -5.00 -3.35
C TYR A 108 -6.58 -4.35 -2.53
N LEU A 109 -6.67 -3.02 -2.51
CA LEU A 109 -7.76 -2.32 -1.81
C LEU A 109 -9.12 -2.78 -2.30
N ARG A 110 -9.27 -2.97 -3.62
CA ARG A 110 -10.55 -3.40 -4.21
C ARG A 110 -10.98 -4.77 -3.69
N ARG A 111 -10.05 -5.71 -3.64
CA ARG A 111 -10.33 -7.11 -3.31
C ARG A 111 -10.39 -7.35 -1.80
N TRP A 112 -9.55 -6.67 -1.02
CA TRP A 112 -9.30 -6.99 0.38
C TRP A 112 -9.81 -5.95 1.37
N VAL A 113 -10.25 -4.79 0.88
CA VAL A 113 -10.88 -3.73 1.70
C VAL A 113 -12.28 -3.43 1.17
N SER A 114 -12.41 -2.76 0.03
CA SER A 114 -13.69 -2.55 -0.67
C SER A 114 -13.48 -1.92 -2.05
N VAL A 115 -14.51 -2.02 -2.89
CA VAL A 115 -14.56 -1.32 -4.19
C VAL A 115 -14.51 0.20 -4.01
N ASP A 116 -15.16 0.76 -2.99
CA ASP A 116 -15.25 2.21 -2.78
C ASP A 116 -13.88 2.81 -2.42
N HIS A 117 -13.13 2.18 -1.51
CA HIS A 117 -11.77 2.60 -1.17
C HIS A 117 -10.85 2.58 -2.40
N ALA A 118 -10.95 1.53 -3.22
CA ALA A 118 -10.15 1.42 -4.42
C ALA A 118 -10.52 2.46 -5.49
N ALA A 119 -11.80 2.76 -5.64
CA ALA A 119 -12.28 3.78 -6.57
C ALA A 119 -11.83 5.18 -6.16
N ASP A 120 -11.88 5.49 -4.86
CA ASP A 120 -11.42 6.78 -4.32
C ASP A 120 -9.90 6.95 -4.52
N LEU A 121 -9.09 5.96 -4.12
CA LEU A 121 -7.64 6.03 -4.32
C LEU A 121 -7.26 6.13 -5.81
N HIS A 122 -7.92 5.36 -6.68
CA HIS A 122 -7.72 5.44 -8.13
C HIS A 122 -8.00 6.85 -8.66
N ALA A 123 -9.15 7.43 -8.29
CA ALA A 123 -9.53 8.76 -8.72
C ALA A 123 -8.54 9.84 -8.25
N ARG A 124 -7.98 9.70 -7.04
CA ARG A 124 -6.96 10.62 -6.53
C ARG A 124 -5.64 10.51 -7.29
N PHE A 125 -5.18 9.30 -7.60
CA PHE A 125 -3.99 9.14 -8.44
C PHE A 125 -4.18 9.79 -9.81
N MET A 126 -5.33 9.55 -10.46
CA MET A 126 -5.67 10.17 -11.74
C MET A 126 -5.73 11.70 -11.64
N SER A 127 -6.33 12.23 -10.57
CA SER A 127 -6.45 13.68 -10.34
C SER A 127 -5.10 14.34 -10.07
N ALA A 128 -4.16 13.63 -9.45
CA ALA A 128 -2.78 14.08 -9.25
C ALA A 128 -1.88 13.92 -10.49
N GLY A 129 -2.42 13.41 -11.62
CA GLY A 129 -1.65 13.14 -12.83
C GLY A 129 -0.73 11.92 -12.73
N LEU A 130 -0.89 11.09 -11.70
CA LEU A 130 -0.13 9.87 -11.49
C LEU A 130 -0.71 8.73 -12.32
N SER A 131 0.16 8.03 -13.05
CA SER A 131 -0.27 6.93 -13.93
C SER A 131 -0.72 5.72 -13.11
N VAL A 132 -1.94 5.25 -13.37
CA VAL A 132 -2.51 4.02 -12.80
C VAL A 132 -3.32 3.33 -13.90
N ASP A 133 -3.39 2.01 -13.88
CA ASP A 133 -4.19 1.26 -14.88
C ASP A 133 -5.67 1.65 -14.77
N PRO A 134 -6.43 1.55 -15.88
CA PRO A 134 -7.87 1.81 -15.85
C PRO A 134 -8.55 0.99 -14.74
N PHE A 135 -9.42 1.63 -13.98
CA PHE A 135 -10.21 0.95 -12.95
C PHE A 135 -11.16 -0.03 -13.63
N ALA A 136 -10.81 -1.31 -13.67
CA ALA A 136 -11.59 -2.32 -14.35
C ALA A 136 -12.99 -2.43 -13.72
N ALA A 137 -14.02 -2.40 -14.56
CA ALA A 137 -15.41 -2.45 -14.13
C ALA A 137 -15.82 -3.81 -13.54
N THR A 138 -15.04 -4.88 -13.78
CA THR A 138 -15.42 -6.25 -13.43
C THR A 138 -14.56 -6.86 -12.31
N ARG A 139 -15.12 -7.90 -11.69
CA ARG A 139 -14.56 -8.66 -10.55
C ARG A 139 -13.39 -9.53 -10.96
#